data_AF-A0A8E2JPJ1-F1
#
_entry.id   AF-A0A8E2JPJ1-F1
#
_cell.length_a   1.000
_cell.length_b   1.000
_cell.length_c   1.000
_cell.angle_alpha   90.00
_cell.angle_beta   90.00
_cell.angle_gamma   90.00
#
_symmetry.space_group_name_H-M   'P 1'
#
loop_
_entity.id
_entity.type
_entity.pdbx_description
1 polymer ?
#
loop_
_entity_poly.entity_id
_entity_poly.type
_entity_poly.pdbx_seq_one_letter_code
_entity_poly.pdbx_strand_id
1 'polypeptide(L)'
;MSKDTLLPSYEESIGNIVPEQDFPVETPKGQKILDQLTVTRTQQILSVIEESIYPRVEHQAVCGIAKTTVALIPSDAMVSQGEDTKSEFGFENNQTGRIELPSFPSGEDVQRVQLEGPMNRLEFWKQQGIVRELERLLHQRLNVSSQHQPPDPQLKAPETRPLKHSKRGFFSRRSNNSSPQTTQPLDRPGVVAEENEAQAQVHVHANLEELCLRTMSQFGLYETMTRQCIVVRVNARY
;
A
#
# COMPACT_ATOMS: atom_id res chain seq x y z
N MET A 1 45.62 13.49 -53.52
CA MET A 1 44.23 13.22 -53.94
C MET A 1 43.59 12.35 -52.87
N SER A 2 42.82 12.97 -51.99
CA SER A 2 42.15 12.34 -50.85
C SER A 2 40.93 11.58 -51.35
N LYS A 3 40.74 10.32 -50.92
CA LYS A 3 39.50 9.57 -51.12
C LYS A 3 38.62 9.82 -49.91
N ASP A 4 37.56 10.58 -50.11
CA ASP A 4 36.53 10.82 -49.11
C ASP A 4 35.76 9.52 -48.84
N THR A 5 35.90 9.02 -47.62
CA THR A 5 35.11 7.91 -47.08
C THR A 5 33.72 8.47 -46.79
N LEU A 6 32.80 8.36 -47.73
CA LEU A 6 31.40 8.73 -47.52
C LEU A 6 30.80 7.80 -46.46
N LEU A 7 30.57 8.34 -45.27
CA LEU A 7 29.78 7.69 -44.24
C LEU A 7 28.32 7.62 -44.71
N PRO A 8 27.61 6.50 -44.46
CA PRO A 8 26.21 6.38 -44.82
C PRO A 8 25.36 7.42 -44.06
N SER A 9 24.42 8.03 -44.78
CA SER A 9 23.51 9.05 -44.25
C SER A 9 22.50 8.42 -43.27
N TYR A 10 22.19 9.13 -42.20
CA TYR A 10 21.40 8.64 -41.06
C TYR A 10 19.89 8.48 -41.35
N GLU A 11 19.43 8.70 -42.58
CA GLU A 11 18.00 8.74 -42.93
C GLU A 11 17.41 7.43 -43.48
N GLU A 12 18.20 6.37 -43.71
CA GLU A 12 17.68 5.09 -44.25
C GLU A 12 17.11 4.11 -43.21
N SER A 13 17.15 4.41 -41.90
CA SER A 13 16.70 3.48 -40.85
C SER A 13 15.20 3.49 -40.54
N ILE A 14 14.37 4.23 -41.31
CA ILE A 14 12.94 4.38 -41.02
C ILE A 14 12.09 4.08 -42.26
N GLY A 15 12.24 2.90 -42.85
CA GLY A 15 11.43 2.58 -44.02
C GLY A 15 11.64 1.20 -44.62
N ASN A 16 11.45 0.13 -43.85
CA ASN A 16 11.19 -1.18 -44.44
C ASN A 16 10.08 -1.90 -43.68
N ILE A 17 8.84 -1.65 -44.09
CA ILE A 17 7.69 -2.51 -43.79
C ILE A 17 7.54 -3.45 -44.99
N VAL A 18 7.99 -4.69 -44.83
CA VAL A 18 7.62 -5.84 -45.66
C VAL A 18 7.12 -6.93 -44.69
N PRO A 19 5.94 -7.54 -44.91
CA PRO A 19 5.36 -8.51 -43.99
C PRO A 19 5.90 -9.93 -44.24
N GLU A 20 5.77 -10.78 -43.23
CA GLU A 20 6.12 -12.22 -43.18
C GLU A 20 7.60 -12.58 -43.01
N GLN A 21 8.06 -12.58 -41.76
CA GLN A 21 8.81 -13.71 -41.20
C GLN A 21 8.77 -13.64 -39.67
N ASP A 22 8.38 -14.74 -39.03
CA ASP A 22 8.41 -14.94 -37.58
C ASP A 22 9.84 -14.84 -37.05
N PHE A 23 10.30 -13.62 -36.76
CA PHE A 23 11.49 -13.39 -35.97
C PHE A 23 11.10 -13.19 -34.50
N PRO A 24 11.78 -13.85 -33.55
CA PRO A 24 11.57 -13.58 -32.14
C PRO A 24 11.92 -12.11 -31.90
N VAL A 25 10.96 -11.34 -31.39
CA VAL A 25 11.16 -9.96 -30.96
C VAL A 25 12.14 -10.00 -29.79
N GLU A 26 13.44 -9.90 -30.09
CA GLU A 26 14.47 -9.79 -29.07
C GLU A 26 14.26 -8.46 -28.35
N THR A 27 13.70 -8.53 -27.14
CA THR A 27 13.60 -7.36 -26.28
C THR A 27 14.98 -6.75 -26.10
N PRO A 28 15.15 -5.45 -26.39
CA PRO A 28 16.45 -4.80 -26.33
C PRO A 28 17.01 -4.97 -24.92
N LYS A 29 18.30 -5.30 -24.80
CA LYS A 29 18.95 -5.62 -23.51
C LYS A 29 18.66 -4.61 -22.40
N GLY A 30 18.50 -3.32 -22.76
CA GLY A 30 18.13 -2.26 -21.83
C GLY A 30 16.75 -2.45 -21.18
N GLN A 31 15.74 -2.92 -21.93
CA GLN A 31 14.41 -3.20 -21.39
C GLN A 31 14.48 -4.31 -20.33
N LYS A 32 15.24 -5.39 -20.61
CA LYS A 32 15.42 -6.48 -19.65
C LYS A 32 16.02 -6.02 -18.33
N ILE A 33 16.99 -5.09 -18.37
CA ILE A 33 17.61 -4.53 -17.16
C ILE A 33 16.58 -3.68 -16.38
N LEU A 34 15.82 -2.82 -17.06
CA LEU A 34 14.78 -2.00 -16.41
C LEU A 34 13.67 -2.86 -15.79
N ASP A 35 13.28 -3.94 -16.47
CA ASP A 35 12.30 -4.89 -15.97
C ASP A 35 12.84 -5.59 -14.72
N GLN A 36 14.09 -6.08 -14.74
CA GLN A 36 14.73 -6.70 -13.59
C GLN A 36 14.84 -5.75 -12.40
N LEU A 37 15.23 -4.49 -12.63
CA LEU A 37 15.28 -3.46 -11.58
C LEU A 37 13.90 -3.21 -10.98
N THR A 38 12.85 -3.14 -11.81
CA THR A 38 11.47 -2.95 -11.37
C THR A 38 11.02 -4.12 -10.50
N VAL A 39 11.25 -5.36 -10.95
CA VAL A 39 10.92 -6.59 -10.20
C VAL A 39 11.65 -6.61 -8.86
N THR A 40 12.94 -6.33 -8.85
CA THR A 40 13.77 -6.37 -7.64
C THR A 40 13.31 -5.32 -6.63
N ARG A 41 13.01 -4.11 -7.10
CA ARG A 41 12.45 -3.02 -6.27
C ARG A 41 11.12 -3.43 -5.65
N THR A 42 10.19 -3.94 -6.45
CA THR A 42 8.87 -4.37 -5.97
C THR A 42 8.99 -5.53 -4.98
N GLN A 43 9.87 -6.50 -5.24
CA GLN A 43 10.13 -7.60 -4.33
C GLN A 43 10.69 -7.12 -2.98
N GLN A 44 11.63 -6.19 -3.00
CA GLN A 44 12.19 -5.60 -1.78
C GLN A 44 11.12 -4.89 -0.95
N ILE A 45 10.27 -4.09 -1.60
CA ILE A 45 9.17 -3.38 -0.95
C ILE A 45 8.20 -4.38 -0.31
N LEU A 46 7.85 -5.45 -1.03
CA LEU A 46 6.96 -6.49 -0.51
C LEU A 46 7.58 -7.22 0.68
N SER A 47 8.88 -7.57 0.65
CA SER A 47 9.56 -8.17 1.80
C SER A 47 9.45 -7.27 3.03
N VAL A 48 9.67 -5.96 2.89
CA VAL A 48 9.49 -5.02 4.01
C VAL A 48 8.03 -4.96 4.49
N ILE A 49 7.06 -4.99 3.59
CA ILE A 49 5.64 -5.05 3.97
C ILE A 49 5.37 -6.30 4.81
N GLU A 50 5.75 -7.48 4.33
CA GLU A 50 5.40 -8.77 4.96
C GLU A 50 6.16 -9.00 6.27
N GLU A 51 7.44 -8.62 6.33
CA GLU A 51 8.30 -8.91 7.49
C GLU A 51 8.21 -7.82 8.55
N SER A 52 8.01 -6.56 8.14
CA SER A 52 8.11 -5.41 9.04
C SER A 52 6.78 -4.72 9.31
N ILE A 53 5.89 -4.58 8.34
CA ILE A 53 4.68 -3.76 8.52
C ILE A 53 3.48 -4.63 8.89
N TYR A 54 3.22 -5.68 8.13
CA TYR A 54 2.02 -6.50 8.25
C TYR A 54 1.84 -7.12 9.64
N PRO A 55 2.86 -7.73 10.28
CA PRO A 55 2.69 -8.34 11.61
C PRO A 55 2.29 -7.31 12.68
N ARG A 56 2.72 -6.06 12.49
CA ARG A 56 2.42 -4.94 13.41
C ARG A 56 0.99 -4.46 13.24
N VAL A 57 0.54 -4.32 12.00
CA VAL A 57 -0.85 -3.98 11.67
C VAL A 57 -1.79 -5.08 12.14
N GLU A 58 -1.45 -6.34 11.89
CA GLU A 58 -2.22 -7.50 12.34
C GLU A 58 -2.34 -7.55 13.87
N HIS A 59 -1.22 -7.39 14.58
CA HIS A 59 -1.23 -7.36 16.04
C HIS A 59 -2.12 -6.24 16.60
N GLN A 60 -2.05 -5.04 16.01
CA GLN A 60 -2.90 -3.92 16.42
C GLN A 60 -4.38 -4.17 16.10
N ALA A 61 -4.68 -4.78 14.95
CA ALA A 61 -6.03 -5.15 14.57
C ALA A 61 -6.64 -6.18 15.53
N VAL A 62 -5.88 -7.20 15.96
CA VAL A 62 -6.30 -8.17 16.99
C VAL A 62 -6.62 -7.48 18.32
N CYS A 63 -5.86 -6.44 18.66
CA CYS A 63 -6.10 -5.61 19.84
C CYS A 63 -7.25 -4.59 19.66
N GLY A 64 -7.92 -4.56 18.50
CA GLY A 64 -8.99 -3.59 18.20
C GLY A 64 -8.50 -2.16 18.00
N ILE A 65 -7.21 -1.97 17.75
CA ILE A 65 -6.60 -0.65 17.58
C ILE A 65 -6.63 -0.28 16.10
N ALA A 66 -7.45 0.71 15.76
CA ALA A 66 -7.69 1.13 14.38
C ALA A 66 -6.50 1.87 13.73
N LYS A 67 -5.58 2.40 14.54
CA LYS A 67 -4.47 3.22 14.08
C LYS A 67 -3.13 2.58 14.38
N THR A 68 -2.32 2.36 13.36
CA THR A 68 -0.97 1.85 13.49
C THR A 68 0.00 2.82 12.81
N THR A 69 0.98 3.32 13.56
CA THR A 69 2.07 4.13 13.01
C THR A 69 3.38 3.34 13.17
N VAL A 70 4.07 3.09 12.06
CA VAL A 70 5.32 2.33 12.01
C VAL A 70 6.43 3.24 11.47
N ALA A 71 7.53 3.36 12.20
CA ALA A 71 8.74 4.05 11.74
C ALA A 71 9.78 3.02 11.31
N LEU A 72 10.01 2.91 10.00
CA LEU A 72 11.00 2.05 9.40
C LEU A 72 12.32 2.81 9.27
N ILE A 73 13.35 2.30 9.93
CA ILE A 73 14.65 2.94 9.96
C ILE A 73 15.58 2.21 8.98
N PRO A 74 16.14 2.91 8.00
CA PRO A 74 17.08 2.32 7.05
C PRO A 74 18.30 1.70 7.71
N SER A 75 18.89 0.69 7.07
CA SER A 75 20.02 -0.10 7.60
C SER A 75 21.25 0.73 7.94
N ASP A 76 21.49 1.80 7.18
CA ASP A 76 22.65 2.70 7.30
C ASP A 76 22.39 3.92 8.19
N ALA A 77 21.14 4.12 8.64
CA ALA A 77 20.81 5.24 9.53
C ALA A 77 21.32 5.05 10.97
N MET A 78 21.71 3.82 11.34
CA MET A 78 22.08 3.40 12.69
C MET A 78 23.56 3.09 12.88
N VAL A 79 24.44 3.64 12.05
CA VAL A 79 25.88 3.58 12.34
C VAL A 79 26.14 4.48 13.55
N SER A 80 25.95 3.91 14.74
CA SER A 80 26.48 4.43 15.99
C SER A 80 27.98 4.58 15.81
N GLN A 81 28.47 5.73 16.24
CA GLN A 81 29.88 6.00 16.45
C GLN A 81 30.48 4.86 17.27
N GLY A 82 31.31 4.08 16.61
CA GLY A 82 31.83 2.83 17.12
C GLY A 82 32.55 2.12 15.98
N GLU A 83 33.40 2.86 15.26
CA GLU A 83 34.56 2.23 14.65
C GLU A 83 35.22 1.41 15.76
N ASP A 84 35.25 0.09 15.58
CA ASP A 84 36.24 -0.90 15.99
C ASP A 84 37.28 -0.46 17.04
N THR A 85 36.85 0.15 18.14
CA THR A 85 37.69 0.32 19.32
C THR A 85 37.36 -0.85 20.20
N LYS A 86 38.04 -1.95 19.88
CA LYS A 86 38.30 -3.09 20.76
C LYS A 86 38.81 -2.56 22.10
N SER A 87 37.89 -2.16 22.98
CA SER A 87 38.18 -1.83 24.35
C SER A 87 38.23 -3.15 25.11
N GLU A 88 39.43 -3.59 25.50
CA GLU A 88 39.66 -4.78 26.33
C GLU A 88 39.10 -4.65 27.77
N PHE A 89 38.40 -3.54 28.08
CA PHE A 89 37.77 -3.27 29.38
C PHE A 89 36.33 -2.78 29.22
N GLY A 90 35.48 -3.56 28.53
CA GLY A 90 34.04 -3.30 28.45
C GLY A 90 33.27 -4.08 29.52
N PHE A 91 32.75 -3.39 30.53
CA PHE A 91 31.74 -3.98 31.41
C PHE A 91 30.50 -4.32 30.56
N GLU A 92 30.05 -5.57 30.60
CA GLU A 92 28.83 -6.05 29.95
C GLU A 92 27.60 -5.32 30.51
N ASN A 93 27.27 -4.17 29.93
CA ASN A 93 25.98 -3.54 30.17
C ASN A 93 25.11 -3.79 28.92
N ASN A 94 24.17 -4.72 29.02
CA ASN A 94 23.20 -5.14 27.99
C ASN A 94 22.23 -4.01 27.54
N GLN A 95 22.53 -2.75 27.88
CA GLN A 95 21.70 -1.57 27.59
C GLN A 95 22.41 -0.57 26.67
N THR A 96 23.68 -0.79 26.36
CA THR A 96 24.49 0.08 25.49
C THR A 96 23.90 0.04 24.08
N GLY A 97 23.36 1.17 23.59
CA GLY A 97 22.72 1.24 22.27
C GLY A 97 21.20 1.07 22.27
N ARG A 98 20.51 1.07 23.41
CA ARG A 98 19.04 1.17 23.42
C ARG A 98 18.63 2.55 22.90
N ILE A 99 18.09 2.55 21.69
CA ILE A 99 17.57 3.75 21.03
C ILE A 99 16.07 3.84 21.34
N GLU A 100 15.72 4.85 22.09
CA GLU A 100 14.36 5.24 22.43
C GLU A 100 13.88 6.31 21.46
N LEU A 101 12.70 6.12 20.89
CA LEU A 101 12.03 7.17 20.16
C LEU A 101 11.27 8.03 21.19
N PRO A 102 11.61 9.32 21.38
CA PRO A 102 10.74 10.24 22.07
C PRO A 102 9.39 10.22 21.36
N SER A 103 8.30 9.99 22.10
CA SER A 103 6.95 9.98 21.54
C SER A 103 6.73 11.21 20.67
N PHE A 104 6.08 11.03 19.51
CA PHE A 104 5.81 12.13 18.60
C PHE A 104 5.00 13.21 19.32
N PRO A 105 5.15 14.49 18.95
CA PRO A 105 4.34 15.57 19.53
C PRO A 105 2.83 15.36 19.30
N SER A 106 2.45 14.48 18.38
CA SER A 106 1.07 14.06 18.12
C SER A 106 0.49 13.06 19.13
N GLY A 107 1.26 12.60 20.12
CA GLY A 107 0.79 11.67 21.15
C GLY A 107 0.51 10.25 20.63
N GLU A 108 1.06 9.89 19.46
CA GLU A 108 0.88 8.58 18.84
C GLU A 108 1.98 7.61 19.26
N ASP A 109 1.58 6.36 19.58
CA ASP A 109 2.51 5.27 19.78
C ASP A 109 3.08 4.82 18.44
N VAL A 110 4.37 5.05 18.24
CA VAL A 110 5.05 4.70 17.00
C VAL A 110 5.93 3.49 17.19
N GLN A 111 5.63 2.46 16.41
CA GLN A 111 6.36 1.21 16.42
C GLN A 111 7.61 1.34 15.56
N ARG A 112 8.78 1.23 16.20
CA ARG A 112 10.06 1.31 15.50
C ARG A 112 10.46 -0.04 14.91
N VAL A 113 10.99 -0.01 13.69
CA VAL A 113 11.59 -1.18 13.03
C VAL A 113 12.92 -0.78 12.43
N GLN A 114 13.98 -1.50 12.78
CA GLN A 114 15.23 -1.38 12.05
C GLN A 114 15.16 -2.29 10.83
N LEU A 115 15.35 -1.72 9.64
CA LEU A 115 15.49 -2.50 8.43
C LEU A 115 16.93 -3.01 8.32
N GLU A 116 17.07 -4.24 7.84
CA GLU A 116 18.36 -4.92 7.69
C GLU A 116 18.68 -5.19 6.23
N GLY A 117 19.97 -5.38 5.93
CA GLY A 117 20.42 -5.76 4.60
C GLY A 117 20.74 -4.59 3.66
N PRO A 118 21.49 -4.87 2.58
CA PRO A 118 22.12 -3.84 1.75
C PRO A 118 21.13 -3.05 0.88
N MET A 119 19.95 -3.60 0.58
CA MET A 119 18.92 -2.92 -0.20
C MET A 119 18.05 -1.98 0.64
N ASN A 120 18.09 -2.09 1.98
CA ASN A 120 17.31 -1.27 2.89
C ASN A 120 18.04 0.01 3.34
N ARG A 121 18.96 0.50 2.51
CA ARG A 121 19.67 1.76 2.73
C ARG A 121 18.79 2.97 2.48
N LEU A 122 19.12 4.09 3.11
CA LEU A 122 18.37 5.33 2.98
C LEU A 122 18.28 5.79 1.52
N GLU A 123 19.32 5.58 0.70
CA GLU A 123 19.33 5.96 -0.71
C GLU A 123 18.28 5.25 -1.57
N PHE A 124 17.91 4.02 -1.20
CA PHE A 124 16.79 3.31 -1.83
C PHE A 124 15.47 4.02 -1.47
N TRP A 125 15.24 4.26 -0.19
CA TRP A 125 13.99 4.84 0.30
C TRP A 125 13.81 6.33 0.01
N LYS A 126 14.89 7.07 -0.24
CA LYS A 126 14.84 8.48 -0.69
C LYS A 126 14.13 8.65 -2.02
N GLN A 127 14.06 7.62 -2.85
CA GLN A 127 13.38 7.68 -4.13
C GLN A 127 11.86 7.76 -3.91
N GLN A 128 11.26 8.89 -4.27
CA GLN A 128 9.83 9.14 -4.11
C GLN A 128 8.95 8.05 -4.73
N GLY A 129 9.38 7.48 -5.87
CA GLY A 129 8.68 6.38 -6.52
C GLY A 129 8.62 5.10 -5.67
N ILE A 130 9.62 4.85 -4.83
CA ILE A 130 9.66 3.69 -3.94
C ILE A 130 8.68 3.86 -2.78
N VAL A 131 8.64 5.03 -2.14
CA VAL A 131 7.72 5.30 -1.03
C VAL A 131 6.26 5.27 -1.48
N ARG A 132 5.96 5.83 -2.66
CA ARG A 132 4.61 5.73 -3.26
C ARG A 132 4.24 4.30 -3.61
N GLU A 133 5.18 3.52 -4.13
CA GLU A 133 4.95 2.11 -4.44
C GLU A 133 4.72 1.28 -3.19
N LEU A 134 5.44 1.57 -2.10
CA LEU A 134 5.19 1.00 -0.77
C LEU A 134 3.75 1.29 -0.29
N GLU A 135 3.33 2.56 -0.34
CA GLU A 135 1.96 2.96 0.02
C GLU A 135 0.93 2.21 -0.82
N ARG A 136 1.11 2.19 -2.14
CA ARG A 136 0.21 1.53 -3.09
C ARG A 136 0.09 0.03 -2.84
N LEU A 137 1.22 -0.66 -2.66
CA LEU A 137 1.25 -2.11 -2.44
C LEU A 137 0.66 -2.48 -1.08
N LEU A 138 0.97 -1.71 -0.04
CA LEU A 138 0.40 -1.92 1.29
C LEU A 138 -1.11 -1.67 1.30
N HIS A 139 -1.57 -0.58 0.67
CA HIS A 139 -3.00 -0.30 0.50
C HIS A 139 -3.72 -1.42 -0.26
N GLN A 140 -3.12 -1.93 -1.35
CA GLN A 140 -3.67 -3.05 -2.10
C GLN A 140 -3.78 -4.31 -1.23
N ARG A 141 -2.75 -4.63 -0.45
CA ARG A 141 -2.75 -5.82 0.42
C ARG A 141 -3.79 -5.75 1.54
N LEU A 142 -3.91 -4.61 2.20
CA LEU A 142 -4.84 -4.46 3.33
C LEU A 142 -6.30 -4.42 2.89
N ASN A 143 -6.61 -3.88 1.71
CA ASN A 143 -7.99 -3.78 1.22
C ASN A 143 -8.48 -5.00 0.42
N VAL A 144 -7.59 -5.79 -0.20
CA VAL A 144 -7.98 -7.04 -0.89
C VAL A 144 -8.46 -8.10 0.11
N SER A 145 -7.95 -8.10 1.34
CA SER A 145 -8.38 -9.05 2.38
C SER A 145 -9.84 -8.87 2.80
N SER A 146 -10.40 -7.67 2.67
CA SER A 146 -11.80 -7.38 3.06
C SER A 146 -12.83 -7.96 2.09
N GLN A 147 -12.43 -8.36 0.88
CA GLN A 147 -13.33 -8.92 -0.15
C GLN A 147 -13.50 -10.45 -0.07
N HIS A 148 -12.75 -11.13 0.81
CA HIS A 148 -12.80 -12.58 1.00
C HIS A 148 -13.39 -12.98 2.35
N GLN A 149 -14.46 -12.32 2.80
CA GLN A 149 -15.29 -12.90 3.86
C GLN A 149 -16.14 -14.02 3.23
N PRO A 150 -15.92 -15.31 3.56
CA PRO A 150 -16.79 -16.38 3.08
C PRO A 150 -18.22 -16.09 3.57
N PRO A 151 -19.25 -16.32 2.74
CA PRO A 151 -20.62 -16.18 3.19
C PRO A 151 -20.84 -17.16 4.33
N ASP A 152 -21.19 -16.63 5.50
CA ASP A 152 -21.62 -17.41 6.65
C ASP A 152 -22.70 -18.40 6.17
N PRO A 153 -22.57 -19.71 6.43
CA PRO A 153 -23.62 -20.65 6.08
C PRO A 153 -24.84 -20.35 6.94
N GLN A 154 -25.76 -19.54 6.39
CA GLN A 154 -27.07 -19.33 6.99
C GLN A 154 -27.74 -20.71 7.16
N LEU A 155 -27.82 -21.15 8.42
CA LEU A 155 -28.74 -22.16 8.88
C LEU A 155 -30.15 -21.71 8.51
N LYS A 156 -30.63 -22.16 7.34
CA LYS A 156 -32.04 -22.07 6.97
C LYS A 156 -32.84 -22.99 7.88
N ALA A 157 -33.38 -22.44 8.95
CA ALA A 157 -34.54 -23.03 9.62
C ALA A 157 -35.75 -22.95 8.66
N PRO A 158 -36.53 -24.03 8.48
CA PRO A 158 -37.72 -23.98 7.64
C PRO A 158 -38.86 -23.29 8.41
N GLU A 159 -39.10 -22.02 8.09
CA GLU A 159 -40.28 -21.30 8.57
C GLU A 159 -41.49 -21.60 7.68
N THR A 160 -42.38 -22.45 8.18
CA THR A 160 -43.72 -22.72 7.65
C THR A 160 -44.53 -21.43 7.56
N ARG A 161 -44.81 -20.93 6.35
CA ARG A 161 -45.79 -19.85 6.13
C ARG A 161 -47.09 -20.41 5.52
N PRO A 162 -48.27 -20.18 6.13
CA PRO A 162 -49.53 -20.51 5.48
C PRO A 162 -49.93 -19.43 4.46
N LEU A 163 -50.32 -19.88 3.28
CA LEU A 163 -50.94 -19.11 2.21
C LEU A 163 -52.25 -18.48 2.70
N LYS A 164 -52.36 -17.15 2.62
CA LYS A 164 -53.66 -16.45 2.71
C LYS A 164 -54.07 -15.93 1.35
N HIS A 165 -55.11 -16.55 0.82
CA HIS A 165 -55.83 -16.17 -0.40
C HIS A 165 -56.42 -14.76 -0.26
N SER A 166 -56.10 -13.86 -1.18
CA SER A 166 -56.89 -12.64 -1.40
C SER A 166 -57.83 -12.85 -2.58
N LYS A 167 -59.14 -12.80 -2.29
CA LYS A 167 -60.23 -13.04 -3.23
C LYS A 167 -60.50 -11.79 -4.08
N ARG A 168 -60.81 -12.05 -5.36
CA ARG A 168 -61.41 -11.12 -6.34
C ARG A 168 -62.57 -10.32 -5.77
N GLY A 169 -62.63 -9.03 -6.13
CA GLY A 169 -63.83 -8.20 -6.11
C GLY A 169 -63.87 -7.30 -7.36
N PHE A 170 -64.78 -7.61 -8.28
CA PHE A 170 -65.16 -6.77 -9.42
C PHE A 170 -66.31 -5.82 -9.01
N PHE A 171 -66.49 -4.74 -9.79
CA PHE A 171 -67.59 -3.75 -9.84
C PHE A 171 -67.32 -2.31 -9.35
N SER A 172 -66.65 -1.54 -10.21
CA SER A 172 -67.13 -0.33 -10.91
C SER A 172 -68.26 0.54 -10.32
N ARG A 173 -67.98 1.85 -10.10
CA ARG A 173 -68.81 2.97 -10.63
C ARG A 173 -68.17 4.38 -10.50
N ARG A 174 -67.89 4.96 -11.68
CA ARG A 174 -67.94 6.35 -12.21
C ARG A 174 -68.07 7.59 -11.27
N SER A 175 -67.23 8.59 -11.51
CA SER A 175 -67.57 10.01 -11.86
C SER A 175 -66.25 10.79 -12.13
N ASN A 176 -65.86 11.13 -13.36
CA ASN A 176 -66.20 12.27 -14.25
C ASN A 176 -65.59 13.66 -13.89
N ASN A 177 -64.94 14.24 -14.92
CA ASN A 177 -64.54 15.64 -15.18
C ASN A 177 -63.25 16.24 -14.57
N SER A 178 -62.18 16.28 -15.38
CA SER A 178 -61.60 17.52 -15.94
C SER A 178 -60.56 17.20 -17.03
N SER A 179 -60.52 18.02 -18.08
CA SER A 179 -59.94 17.79 -19.41
C SER A 179 -58.44 18.15 -19.52
N PRO A 180 -57.80 18.16 -20.72
CA PRO A 180 -56.67 17.29 -21.00
C PRO A 180 -55.33 18.04 -21.15
N GLN A 181 -54.21 17.41 -20.78
CA GLN A 181 -52.93 17.74 -21.42
C GLN A 181 -52.08 16.49 -21.61
N THR A 182 -51.83 16.22 -22.88
CA THR A 182 -50.95 15.21 -23.44
C THR A 182 -49.52 15.42 -22.99
N THR A 183 -48.95 14.44 -22.29
CA THR A 183 -47.54 14.03 -22.46
C THR A 183 -47.33 12.66 -21.81
N GLN A 184 -47.06 11.65 -22.62
CA GLN A 184 -46.32 10.46 -22.19
C GLN A 184 -44.84 10.84 -21.97
N PRO A 185 -43.91 9.95 -21.53
CA PRO A 185 -44.02 8.54 -21.14
C PRO A 185 -43.23 8.14 -19.86
N LEU A 186 -43.32 6.84 -19.55
CA LEU A 186 -42.23 5.97 -19.06
C LEU A 186 -42.17 5.70 -17.53
N ASP A 187 -43.00 4.75 -17.12
CA ASP A 187 -42.76 3.90 -15.95
C ASP A 187 -41.38 3.25 -16.03
N ARG A 188 -40.47 3.67 -15.16
CA ARG A 188 -39.20 3.02 -14.85
C ARG A 188 -39.27 2.58 -13.38
N PRO A 189 -39.52 1.30 -13.07
CA PRO A 189 -39.49 0.84 -11.70
C PRO A 189 -38.07 0.47 -11.29
N GLY A 190 -37.65 0.95 -10.12
CA GLY A 190 -36.53 0.39 -9.37
C GLY A 190 -35.29 1.26 -9.38
N VAL A 191 -35.32 2.36 -8.61
CA VAL A 191 -34.12 2.85 -7.93
C VAL A 191 -33.70 1.72 -6.99
N VAL A 192 -32.77 0.89 -7.46
CA VAL A 192 -31.99 0.03 -6.58
C VAL A 192 -31.29 0.98 -5.64
N ALA A 193 -31.68 0.94 -4.37
CA ALA A 193 -30.91 1.55 -3.32
C ALA A 193 -29.48 1.03 -3.49
N GLU A 194 -28.54 1.91 -3.84
CA GLU A 194 -27.15 1.64 -3.54
C GLU A 194 -27.09 1.51 -2.02
N GLU A 195 -27.13 0.25 -1.56
CA GLU A 195 -26.45 -0.13 -0.34
C GLU A 195 -25.04 0.42 -0.49
N ASN A 196 -24.82 1.58 0.13
CA ASN A 196 -23.51 2.03 0.54
C ASN A 196 -23.01 0.94 1.50
N GLU A 197 -22.49 -0.15 0.93
CA GLU A 197 -21.42 -0.90 1.56
C GLU A 197 -20.31 0.12 1.76
N ALA A 198 -20.32 0.80 2.90
CA ALA A 198 -19.15 1.44 3.44
C ALA A 198 -18.17 0.30 3.75
N GLN A 199 -17.56 -0.24 2.69
CA GLN A 199 -16.52 -1.25 2.79
C GLN A 199 -15.45 -0.62 3.69
N ALA A 200 -15.16 -1.29 4.80
CA ALA A 200 -14.18 -0.85 5.77
C ALA A 200 -12.85 -0.60 5.05
N GLN A 201 -12.61 0.65 4.67
CA GLN A 201 -11.51 1.03 3.82
C GLN A 201 -10.34 1.40 4.72
N VAL A 202 -9.24 0.66 4.56
CA VAL A 202 -7.99 0.92 5.27
C VAL A 202 -7.24 2.01 4.51
N HIS A 203 -7.07 3.16 5.15
CA HIS A 203 -6.26 4.26 4.62
C HIS A 203 -4.80 4.04 5.01
N VAL A 204 -3.92 4.12 4.02
CA VAL A 204 -2.47 3.97 4.19
C VAL A 204 -1.81 5.24 3.70
N HIS A 205 -0.85 5.76 4.46
CA HIS A 205 0.00 6.87 4.05
C HIS A 205 1.45 6.53 4.40
N ALA A 206 2.37 6.69 3.45
CA ALA A 206 3.79 6.50 3.70
C ALA A 206 4.60 7.72 3.24
N ASN A 207 5.50 8.19 4.09
CA ASN A 207 6.36 9.32 3.79
C ASN A 207 7.72 9.23 4.48
N LEU A 208 8.71 9.90 3.89
CA LEU A 208 10.02 10.07 4.51
C LEU A 208 9.91 11.24 5.51
N GLU A 209 10.15 10.96 6.78
CA GLU A 209 10.15 11.95 7.86
C GLU A 209 11.47 11.93 8.64
N GLU A 210 11.81 13.07 9.25
CA GLU A 210 12.91 13.16 10.19
C GLU A 210 12.41 12.90 11.61
N LEU A 211 13.00 11.91 12.27
CA LEU A 211 12.72 11.59 13.67
C LEU A 211 13.91 11.90 14.56
N CYS A 212 13.62 12.56 15.67
CA CYS A 212 14.55 12.66 16.77
C CYS A 212 14.58 11.32 17.50
N LEU A 213 15.73 10.68 17.57
CA LEU A 213 15.97 9.42 18.26
C LEU A 213 16.86 9.70 19.46
N ARG A 214 16.51 9.16 20.63
CA ARG A 214 17.33 9.25 21.84
C ARG A 214 18.10 7.96 22.00
N THR A 215 19.42 8.03 22.06
CA THR A 215 20.29 6.85 22.21
C THR A 215 21.05 6.95 23.51
N MET A 216 21.20 5.84 24.23
CA MET A 216 22.05 5.81 25.42
C MET A 216 23.48 5.45 25.04
N SER A 217 24.43 6.34 25.32
CA SER A 217 25.86 6.11 25.12
C SER A 217 26.39 5.07 26.11
N GLN A 218 27.61 4.59 25.84
CA GLN A 218 28.34 3.69 26.76
C GLN A 218 28.56 4.27 28.17
N PHE A 219 28.46 5.59 28.33
CA PHE A 219 28.58 6.27 29.61
C PHE A 219 27.23 6.49 30.31
N GLY A 220 26.14 5.92 29.77
CA GLY A 220 24.79 6.12 30.29
C GLY A 220 24.21 7.51 30.01
N LEU A 221 24.85 8.28 29.13
CA LEU A 221 24.36 9.60 28.73
C LEU A 221 23.40 9.45 27.55
N TYR A 222 22.26 10.14 27.63
CA TYR A 222 21.32 10.19 26.52
C TYR A 222 21.75 11.24 25.51
N GLU A 223 21.95 10.81 24.27
CA GLU A 223 22.20 11.67 23.13
C GLU A 223 20.98 11.68 22.21
N THR A 224 20.64 12.86 21.68
CA THR A 224 19.53 13.00 20.71
C THR A 224 20.10 13.16 19.32
N MET A 225 19.61 12.36 18.38
CA MET A 225 20.06 12.30 16.99
C MET A 225 18.85 12.40 16.07
N THR A 226 18.90 13.29 15.07
CA THR A 226 17.84 13.36 14.05
C THR A 226 18.19 12.44 12.88
N ARG A 227 17.27 11.56 12.49
CA ARG A 227 17.46 10.60 11.39
C ARG A 227 16.26 10.58 10.46
N GLN A 228 16.52 10.43 9.17
CA GLN A 228 15.48 10.19 8.17
C GLN A 228 15.02 8.74 8.23
N CYS A 229 13.70 8.55 8.23
CA CYS A 229 13.06 7.25 8.27
C CYS A 229 11.78 7.26 7.44
N ILE A 230 11.25 6.08 7.14
CA ILE A 230 9.98 5.93 6.44
C ILE A 230 8.90 5.74 7.50
N VAL A 231 7.99 6.71 7.60
CA VAL A 231 6.84 6.64 8.49
C VAL A 231 5.65 6.14 7.70
N VAL A 232 5.08 5.02 8.16
CA VAL A 232 3.90 4.39 7.58
C VAL A 232 2.76 4.52 8.58
N ARG A 233 1.68 5.18 8.16
CA ARG A 233 0.47 5.39 8.96
C ARG A 233 -0.66 4.61 8.33
N VAL A 234 -1.21 3.68 9.10
CA VAL A 234 -2.35 2.84 8.71
C VAL A 234 -3.52 3.21 9.61
N ASN A 235 -4.68 3.49 9.00
CA ASN A 235 -5.90 3.84 9.71
C ASN A 235 -7.07 3.05 9.12
N ALA A 236 -7.63 2.14 9.91
CA ALA A 236 -8.88 1.46 9.58
C ALA A 236 -10.06 2.38 9.96
N ARG A 237 -10.79 2.87 8.96
CA ARG A 237 -12.07 3.54 9.22
C ARG A 237 -13.16 2.47 9.35
N TYR A 238 -13.75 2.38 10.52
CA TYR A 238 -14.94 1.57 10.82
C TYR A 238 -16.17 2.47 10.90
#